data_AF-A0A3B0P6P4-F1
#
_entry.id   AF-A0A3B0P6P4-F1
#
_cell.length_a   1.000
_cell.length_b   1.000
_cell.length_c   1.000
_cell.angle_alpha   90.00
_cell.angle_beta   90.00
_cell.angle_gamma   90.00
#
_symmetry.space_group_name_H-M   'P 1'
#
loop_
_entity.id
_entity.type
_entity.pdbx_description
1 polymer ?
#
loop_
_entity_poly.entity_id
_entity_poly.type
_entity_poly.pdbx_seq_one_letter_code
_entity_poly.pdbx_strand_id
1 'polypeptide(L)'
;MYKTEFEIVNEFTNKLELKNKTDGTLFIYKKPNKNHSMSLKPDGYYYLDGVTFILDAKAEGKEFEGQLEDYMKLEKNPNFIGFKYNGKNFECYVQGKLVKEETKIKTAKEYISKYFPNARITLPEKINTFAKKLANDFRNARVSRQNNVPFIGAVMLCLKYCKNFEEEISSNNSKDILLNIKNAINKYIEDTPKNKKLKKEQIKIILSEQSLNEIDYNHLISLISDISSIYNFINVEDQIGHDTMNGFLKVFRKW
;
A
#
# COMPACT_ATOMS: atom_id res chain seq x y z
N MET A 1 -12.60 -30.66 -17.27
CA MET A 1 -12.35 -29.33 -17.86
C MET A 1 -11.32 -28.68 -16.96
N TYR A 2 -10.20 -28.19 -17.50
CA TYR A 2 -9.13 -27.57 -16.70
C TYR A 2 -9.59 -26.20 -16.21
N LYS A 3 -9.35 -25.89 -14.94
CA LYS A 3 -9.67 -24.58 -14.36
C LYS A 3 -8.78 -23.50 -14.96
N THR A 4 -9.39 -22.40 -15.33
CA THR A 4 -8.71 -21.15 -15.70
C THR A 4 -8.03 -20.52 -14.48
N GLU A 5 -7.06 -19.65 -14.71
CA GLU A 5 -6.39 -18.92 -13.63
C GLU A 5 -7.37 -18.11 -12.77
N PHE A 6 -8.37 -17.48 -13.39
CA PHE A 6 -9.44 -16.77 -12.70
C PHE A 6 -10.22 -17.68 -11.73
N GLU A 7 -10.57 -18.89 -12.18
CA GLU A 7 -11.24 -19.88 -11.32
C GLU A 7 -10.34 -20.37 -10.18
N ILE A 8 -9.04 -20.52 -10.43
CA ILE A 8 -8.05 -20.86 -9.40
C ILE A 8 -7.94 -19.76 -8.34
N VAL A 9 -7.85 -18.49 -8.75
CA VAL A 9 -7.82 -17.34 -7.85
C VAL A 9 -9.12 -17.25 -7.04
N ASN A 10 -10.27 -17.43 -7.68
CA ASN A 10 -11.56 -17.40 -7.00
C ASN A 10 -11.70 -18.54 -5.98
N GLU A 11 -11.32 -19.76 -6.34
CA GLU A 11 -11.29 -20.90 -5.43
C GLU A 11 -10.38 -20.65 -4.23
N PHE A 12 -9.17 -20.15 -4.47
CA PHE A 12 -8.22 -19.82 -3.41
C PHE A 12 -8.78 -18.75 -2.47
N THR A 13 -9.31 -17.66 -3.04
CA THR A 13 -9.92 -16.54 -2.32
C THR A 13 -11.04 -17.02 -1.39
N ASN A 14 -11.92 -17.90 -1.89
CA ASN A 14 -13.01 -18.45 -1.10
C ASN A 14 -12.52 -19.35 0.04
N LYS A 15 -11.49 -20.18 -0.18
CA LYS A 15 -10.90 -21.03 0.87
C LYS A 15 -10.12 -20.24 1.91
N LEU A 16 -9.46 -19.16 1.49
CA LEU A 16 -8.73 -18.26 2.40
C LEU A 16 -9.70 -17.42 3.26
N GLU A 17 -10.95 -17.27 2.83
CA GLU A 17 -12.01 -16.45 3.45
C GLU A 17 -11.65 -14.96 3.54
N LEU A 18 -10.90 -14.46 2.55
CA LEU A 18 -10.54 -13.04 2.42
C LEU A 18 -10.89 -12.51 1.05
N LYS A 19 -11.20 -11.22 0.96
CA LYS A 19 -11.40 -10.55 -0.33
C LYS A 19 -10.05 -10.26 -0.97
N ASN A 20 -9.91 -10.62 -2.24
CA ASN A 20 -8.73 -10.28 -3.02
C ASN A 20 -8.63 -8.76 -3.23
N LYS A 21 -7.51 -8.15 -2.86
CA LYS A 21 -7.27 -6.70 -2.96
C LYS A 21 -6.58 -6.30 -4.27
N THR A 22 -6.33 -7.26 -5.15
CA THR A 22 -5.74 -6.99 -6.47
C THR A 22 -6.81 -6.53 -7.47
N ASP A 23 -8.10 -6.53 -7.14
CA ASP A 23 -9.18 -6.01 -7.98
C ASP A 23 -9.19 -4.47 -8.00
N GLY A 24 -8.26 -3.89 -8.77
CA GLY A 24 -8.13 -2.45 -8.99
C GLY A 24 -6.81 -2.10 -9.68
N THR A 25 -6.68 -0.84 -10.10
CA THR A 25 -5.46 -0.22 -10.69
C THR A 25 -4.29 -0.09 -9.70
N LEU A 26 -4.29 -0.87 -8.62
CA LEU A 26 -3.33 -0.78 -7.53
C LEU A 26 -2.14 -1.70 -7.83
N PHE A 27 -1.03 -1.08 -8.20
CA PHE A 27 0.27 -1.74 -8.23
C PHE A 27 0.77 -1.88 -6.79
N ILE A 28 0.90 -3.12 -6.32
CA ILE A 28 1.29 -3.43 -4.94
C ILE A 28 2.81 -3.36 -4.78
N TYR A 29 3.55 -3.88 -5.77
CA TYR A 29 5.00 -3.91 -5.75
C TYR A 29 5.60 -2.93 -6.76
N LYS A 30 6.87 -2.58 -6.54
CA LYS A 30 7.65 -1.73 -7.45
C LYS A 30 8.77 -2.57 -8.06
N LYS A 31 9.08 -2.31 -9.33
CA LYS A 31 10.22 -2.98 -9.98
C LYS A 31 11.49 -2.52 -9.28
N PRO A 32 12.39 -3.42 -8.88
CA PRO A 32 13.67 -3.02 -8.31
C PRO A 32 14.53 -2.25 -9.31
N ASN A 33 14.32 -2.44 -10.61
CA ASN A 33 15.03 -1.79 -11.70
C ASN A 33 14.23 -1.87 -13.03
N LYS A 34 14.43 -0.90 -13.94
CA LYS A 34 13.65 -0.78 -15.20
C LYS A 34 13.72 -2.01 -16.11
N ASN A 35 14.77 -2.82 -15.98
CA ASN A 35 15.01 -4.01 -16.82
C ASN A 35 14.50 -5.33 -16.20
N HIS A 36 13.88 -5.31 -15.02
CA HIS A 36 13.31 -6.52 -14.41
C HIS A 36 11.93 -6.83 -15.02
N SER A 37 11.76 -8.02 -15.60
CA SER A 37 10.47 -8.49 -16.12
C SER A 37 9.65 -9.11 -14.98
N MET A 38 9.07 -8.26 -14.15
CA MET A 38 8.18 -8.68 -13.06
C MET A 38 6.83 -7.98 -13.20
N SER A 39 5.74 -8.73 -13.04
CA SER A 39 4.42 -8.12 -12.85
C SER A 39 4.42 -7.35 -11.54
N LEU A 40 3.87 -6.14 -11.54
CA LEU A 40 3.77 -5.31 -10.33
C LEU A 40 2.54 -5.65 -9.46
N LYS A 41 1.75 -6.60 -9.95
CA LYS A 41 0.49 -7.03 -9.38
C LYS A 41 0.52 -8.55 -9.25
N PRO A 42 0.49 -9.09 -8.01
CA PRO A 42 0.29 -10.53 -7.81
C PRO A 42 -1.13 -10.92 -8.21
N ASP A 43 -1.37 -12.22 -8.41
CA ASP A 43 -2.69 -12.73 -8.77
C ASP A 43 -3.67 -12.56 -7.61
N GLY A 44 -3.17 -12.73 -6.37
CA GLY A 44 -3.90 -12.37 -5.16
C GLY A 44 -3.03 -11.66 -4.13
N TYR A 45 -3.65 -10.69 -3.45
CA TYR A 45 -3.06 -9.97 -2.33
C TYR A 45 -4.14 -9.77 -1.28
N TYR A 46 -3.89 -10.26 -0.08
CA TYR A 46 -4.85 -10.25 1.02
C TYR A 46 -4.16 -9.79 2.30
N TYR A 47 -4.95 -9.30 3.24
CA TYR A 47 -4.43 -8.81 4.51
C TYR A 47 -5.43 -9.08 5.63
N LEU A 48 -4.96 -9.64 6.73
CA LEU A 48 -5.75 -9.85 7.95
C LEU A 48 -4.84 -9.82 9.18
N ASP A 49 -5.27 -9.12 10.23
CA ASP A 49 -4.62 -9.07 11.55
C ASP A 49 -3.08 -8.90 11.52
N GLY A 50 -2.57 -7.98 10.69
CA GLY A 50 -1.13 -7.72 10.63
C GLY A 50 -0.35 -8.63 9.69
N VAL A 51 -1.00 -9.62 9.07
CA VAL A 51 -0.37 -10.60 8.18
C VAL A 51 -0.77 -10.36 6.74
N THR A 52 0.22 -10.31 5.85
CA THR A 52 0.01 -10.22 4.40
C THR A 52 -0.01 -11.63 3.77
N PHE A 53 -0.92 -11.85 2.83
CA PHE A 53 -1.00 -13.10 2.06
C PHE A 53 -0.83 -12.77 0.58
N ILE A 54 0.07 -13.46 -0.11
CA ILE A 54 0.44 -13.21 -1.50
C ILE A 54 0.21 -14.49 -2.29
N LEU A 55 -0.54 -14.41 -3.40
CA LEU A 55 -0.84 -15.53 -4.27
C LEU A 55 -0.21 -15.34 -5.65
N ASP A 56 0.53 -16.36 -6.09
CA ASP A 56 0.90 -16.63 -7.48
C ASP A 56 0.04 -17.82 -7.96
N ALA A 57 -0.91 -17.51 -8.83
CA ALA A 57 -1.86 -18.46 -9.38
C ALA A 57 -1.52 -18.78 -10.83
N LYS A 58 -1.75 -20.03 -11.22
CA LYS A 58 -1.67 -20.44 -12.64
C LYS A 58 -2.88 -21.28 -12.99
N ALA A 59 -3.24 -21.30 -14.28
CA ALA A 59 -4.23 -22.24 -14.79
C ALA A 59 -3.84 -23.70 -14.46
N GLU A 60 -4.84 -24.58 -14.40
CA GLU A 60 -4.64 -25.93 -13.88
C GLU A 60 -3.58 -26.72 -14.66
N GLY A 61 -2.57 -27.23 -13.94
CA GLY A 61 -1.46 -28.00 -14.51
C GLY A 61 -0.34 -27.18 -15.16
N LYS A 62 -0.40 -25.84 -15.13
CA LYS A 62 0.70 -24.98 -15.58
C LYS A 62 1.79 -24.82 -14.50
N GLU A 63 3.04 -24.68 -14.95
CA GLU A 63 4.20 -24.45 -14.08
C GLU A 63 4.27 -22.99 -13.61
N PHE A 64 4.91 -22.79 -12.46
CA PHE A 64 5.14 -21.46 -11.89
C PHE A 64 6.46 -20.88 -12.40
N GLU A 65 6.49 -19.59 -12.68
CA GLU A 65 7.65 -18.90 -13.28
C GLU A 65 8.51 -18.15 -12.25
N GLY A 66 8.33 -18.43 -10.95
CA GLY A 66 9.13 -17.84 -9.87
C GLY A 66 8.72 -16.42 -9.46
N GLN A 67 7.53 -15.95 -9.87
CA GLN A 67 7.06 -14.59 -9.57
C GLN A 67 6.82 -14.37 -8.07
N LEU A 68 6.35 -15.40 -7.35
CA LEU A 68 6.15 -15.34 -5.92
C LEU A 68 7.42 -14.97 -5.15
N GLU A 69 8.55 -15.57 -5.50
CA GLU A 69 9.83 -15.35 -4.82
C GLU A 69 10.26 -13.88 -4.89
N ASP A 70 9.99 -13.22 -6.00
CA ASP A 70 10.31 -11.80 -6.14
C ASP A 70 9.35 -10.93 -5.31
N TYR A 71 8.05 -11.26 -5.26
CA TYR A 71 7.11 -10.58 -4.37
C TYR A 71 7.53 -10.69 -2.90
N MET A 72 7.94 -11.89 -2.47
CA MET A 72 8.36 -12.14 -1.09
C MET A 72 9.63 -11.38 -0.69
N LYS A 73 10.56 -11.13 -1.63
CA LYS A 73 11.74 -10.30 -1.37
C LYS A 73 11.41 -8.81 -1.25
N LEU A 74 10.37 -8.35 -1.95
CA LEU A 74 9.94 -6.94 -1.96
C LEU A 74 8.93 -6.62 -0.86
N GLU A 75 8.31 -7.63 -0.26
CA GLU A 75 7.33 -7.46 0.81
C GLU A 75 7.96 -6.75 2.02
N LYS A 76 7.32 -5.67 2.47
CA LYS A 76 7.79 -4.86 3.59
C LYS A 76 7.22 -5.32 4.92
N ASN A 77 6.08 -6.01 4.90
CA ASN A 77 5.48 -6.57 6.08
C ASN A 77 6.28 -7.82 6.50
N PRO A 78 6.96 -7.84 7.67
CA PRO A 78 7.72 -9.02 8.10
C PRO A 78 6.82 -10.23 8.38
N ASN A 79 5.52 -10.02 8.58
CA ASN A 79 4.55 -11.08 8.78
C ASN A 79 3.81 -11.33 7.47
N PHE A 80 4.32 -12.26 6.67
CA PHE A 80 3.69 -12.60 5.39
C PHE A 80 3.72 -14.10 5.09
N ILE A 81 2.78 -14.51 4.24
CA ILE A 81 2.71 -15.86 3.67
C ILE A 81 2.53 -15.77 2.16
N GLY A 82 3.39 -16.47 1.42
CA GLY A 82 3.29 -16.64 -0.02
C GLY A 82 2.66 -17.98 -0.39
N PHE A 83 1.88 -18.01 -1.47
CA PHE A 83 1.24 -19.22 -1.98
C PHE A 83 1.48 -19.37 -3.47
N LYS A 84 1.81 -20.60 -3.88
CA LYS A 84 1.70 -21.04 -5.27
C LYS A 84 0.53 -22.00 -5.37
N TYR A 85 -0.41 -21.71 -6.25
CA TYR A 85 -1.57 -22.59 -6.43
C TYR A 85 -2.01 -22.67 -7.89
N ASN A 86 -2.19 -23.90 -8.39
CA ASN A 86 -2.70 -24.14 -9.74
C ASN A 86 -3.83 -25.18 -9.75
N GLY A 87 -4.56 -25.33 -8.65
CA GLY A 87 -5.63 -26.33 -8.52
C GLY A 87 -5.14 -27.74 -8.20
N LYS A 88 -3.93 -28.12 -8.63
CA LYS A 88 -3.32 -29.43 -8.37
C LYS A 88 -2.18 -29.37 -7.35
N ASN A 89 -1.26 -28.44 -7.57
CA ASN A 89 -0.11 -28.20 -6.72
C ASN A 89 -0.41 -27.02 -5.81
N PHE A 90 -0.04 -27.17 -4.54
CA PHE A 90 -0.12 -26.14 -3.53
C PHE A 90 1.21 -26.07 -2.78
N GLU A 91 1.80 -24.89 -2.74
CA GLU A 91 2.98 -24.61 -1.95
C GLU A 91 2.74 -23.39 -1.07
N CYS A 92 3.13 -23.48 0.19
CA CYS A 92 2.96 -22.44 1.18
C CYS A 92 4.32 -22.00 1.71
N TYR A 93 4.60 -20.71 1.68
CA TYR A 93 5.85 -20.10 2.10
C TYR A 93 5.59 -19.15 3.26
N VAL A 94 6.03 -19.47 4.46
CA VAL A 94 5.93 -18.58 5.62
C VAL A 94 7.22 -17.78 5.71
N GLN A 95 7.12 -16.45 5.62
CA GLN A 95 8.28 -15.55 5.63
C GLN A 95 9.39 -15.96 4.64
N GLY A 96 8.98 -16.38 3.43
CA GLY A 96 9.88 -16.83 2.36
C GLY A 96 10.40 -18.27 2.50
N LYS A 97 10.00 -19.02 3.53
CA LYS A 97 10.42 -20.41 3.73
C LYS A 97 9.29 -21.38 3.41
N LEU A 98 9.54 -22.32 2.51
CA LEU A 98 8.59 -23.37 2.16
C LEU A 98 8.23 -24.24 3.37
N VAL A 99 6.94 -24.37 3.65
CA VAL A 99 6.41 -25.21 4.73
C VAL A 99 5.76 -26.45 4.15
N LYS A 100 6.51 -27.56 4.09
CA LYS A 100 6.09 -28.81 3.44
C LYS A 100 4.85 -29.48 4.05
N GLU A 101 4.56 -29.19 5.31
CA GLU A 101 3.40 -29.71 6.04
C GLU A 101 2.07 -29.09 5.55
N GLU A 102 2.13 -27.92 4.93
CA GLU A 102 0.97 -27.24 4.38
C GLU A 102 0.66 -27.80 2.99
N THR A 103 -0.19 -28.82 2.95
CA THR A 103 -0.58 -29.52 1.72
C THR A 103 -1.91 -29.06 1.13
N LYS A 104 -2.65 -28.22 1.86
CA LYS A 104 -3.94 -27.68 1.45
C LYS A 104 -4.11 -26.24 1.91
N ILE A 105 -4.92 -25.50 1.15
CA ILE A 105 -5.33 -24.14 1.50
C ILE A 105 -6.21 -24.20 2.75
N LYS A 106 -5.88 -23.36 3.73
CA LYS A 106 -6.64 -23.14 4.96
C LYS A 106 -7.17 -21.72 5.00
N THR A 107 -8.01 -21.42 5.99
CA THR A 107 -8.47 -20.05 6.22
C THR A 107 -7.33 -19.15 6.68
N ALA A 108 -7.44 -17.84 6.42
CA ALA A 108 -6.44 -16.87 6.88
C ALA A 108 -6.24 -16.90 8.41
N LYS A 109 -7.34 -17.09 9.16
CA LYS A 109 -7.32 -17.17 10.62
C LYS A 109 -6.51 -18.37 11.13
N GLU A 110 -6.63 -19.51 10.47
CA GLU A 110 -5.85 -20.71 10.83
C GLU A 110 -4.35 -20.48 10.61
N TYR A 111 -3.97 -19.88 9.47
CA TYR A 111 -2.58 -19.54 9.20
C TYR A 111 -2.01 -18.56 10.22
N ILE A 112 -2.74 -17.50 10.56
CA ILE A 112 -2.33 -16.51 11.55
C ILE A 112 -2.15 -17.18 12.92
N SER A 113 -3.13 -17.98 13.34
CA SER A 113 -3.08 -18.65 14.64
C SER A 113 -1.89 -19.62 14.75
N LYS A 114 -1.54 -20.31 13.65
CA LYS A 114 -0.44 -21.26 13.62
C LYS A 114 0.94 -20.59 13.57
N TYR A 115 1.12 -19.63 12.67
CA TYR A 115 2.46 -19.10 12.34
C TYR A 115 2.74 -17.73 12.94
N PHE A 116 1.69 -17.00 13.30
CA PHE A 116 1.76 -15.61 13.72
C PHE A 116 0.89 -15.34 14.97
N PRO A 117 0.98 -16.18 16.03
CA PRO A 117 0.08 -16.07 17.18
C PRO A 117 0.18 -14.73 17.91
N ASN A 118 1.34 -14.07 17.80
CA ASN A 118 1.62 -12.76 18.41
C ASN A 118 1.59 -11.61 17.39
N ALA A 119 1.32 -11.89 16.11
CA ALA A 119 1.34 -10.85 15.08
C ALA A 119 0.05 -10.06 14.97
N ARG A 120 -0.92 -10.30 15.87
CA ARG A 120 -2.11 -9.45 16.03
C ARG A 120 -1.66 -8.05 16.42
N ILE A 121 -1.26 -7.28 15.42
CA ILE A 121 -1.15 -5.85 15.52
C ILE A 121 -2.57 -5.37 15.29
N THR A 122 -3.19 -4.88 16.35
CA THR A 122 -4.51 -4.30 16.20
C THR A 122 -4.40 -3.06 15.31
N LEU A 123 -5.41 -2.83 14.48
CA LEU A 123 -5.48 -1.63 13.65
C LEU A 123 -5.16 -0.33 14.42
N PRO A 124 -5.69 -0.12 15.64
CA PRO A 124 -5.33 1.04 16.47
C PRO A 124 -3.82 1.17 16.77
N GLU A 125 -3.13 0.07 17.05
CA GLU A 125 -1.68 0.07 17.35
C GLU A 125 -0.85 0.43 16.12
N LYS A 126 -1.25 -0.10 14.95
CA LYS A 126 -0.58 0.22 13.67
C LYS A 126 -0.82 1.66 13.26
N ILE A 127 -2.05 2.15 13.39
CA ILE A 127 -2.40 3.57 13.21
C ILE A 127 -1.55 4.44 14.12
N ASN A 128 -1.46 4.11 15.42
CA ASN A 128 -0.70 4.92 16.37
C ASN A 128 0.79 4.94 16.03
N THR A 129 1.35 3.80 15.62
CA THR A 129 2.75 3.70 15.19
C THR A 129 3.03 4.58 13.97
N PHE A 130 2.20 4.47 12.93
CA PHE A 130 2.33 5.30 11.73
C PHE A 130 2.12 6.78 12.02
N ALA A 131 1.10 7.13 12.80
CA ALA A 131 0.79 8.51 13.16
C ALA A 131 1.94 9.15 13.94
N LYS A 132 2.49 8.44 14.94
CA LYS A 132 3.63 8.91 15.73
C LYS A 132 4.89 9.06 14.89
N LYS A 133 5.20 8.07 14.05
CA LYS A 133 6.35 8.11 13.14
C LYS A 133 6.25 9.33 12.21
N LEU A 134 5.13 9.47 11.50
CA LEU A 134 4.94 10.57 10.57
C LEU A 134 4.97 11.94 11.26
N ALA A 135 4.40 12.06 12.47
CA ALA A 135 4.44 13.31 13.24
C ALA A 135 5.87 13.69 13.63
N ASN A 136 6.69 12.72 14.02
CA ASN A 136 8.11 12.94 14.28
C ASN A 136 8.86 13.33 12.99
N ASP A 137 8.57 12.68 11.87
CA ASP A 137 9.22 12.97 10.59
C ASP A 137 8.92 14.40 10.13
N PHE A 138 7.68 14.90 10.29
CA PHE A 138 7.37 16.32 10.04
C PHE A 138 8.11 17.28 10.98
N ARG A 139 8.24 16.92 12.27
CA ARG A 139 8.99 17.74 13.25
C ARG A 139 10.48 17.80 12.90
N ASN A 140 11.07 16.67 12.52
CA ASN A 140 12.46 16.57 12.08
C ASN A 140 12.70 17.37 10.80
N ALA A 141 11.73 17.36 9.89
CA ALA A 141 11.73 18.15 8.67
C ALA A 141 11.45 19.65 8.89
N ARG A 142 11.17 20.09 10.12
CA ARG A 142 10.84 21.48 10.50
C ARG A 142 9.63 22.07 9.74
N VAL A 143 8.70 21.21 9.33
CA VAL A 143 7.46 21.65 8.69
C VAL A 143 6.50 22.19 9.75
N SER A 144 5.88 23.34 9.48
CA SER A 144 4.89 23.92 10.40
C SER A 144 3.71 22.97 10.58
N ARG A 145 3.28 22.76 11.85
CA ARG A 145 2.21 21.82 12.20
C ARG A 145 0.92 22.03 11.42
N GLN A 146 0.60 23.29 11.08
CA GLN A 146 -0.59 23.65 10.30
C GLN A 146 -0.56 23.12 8.86
N ASN A 147 0.64 22.84 8.33
CA ASN A 147 0.86 22.37 6.97
C ASN A 147 0.88 20.83 6.86
N ASN A 148 1.04 20.11 7.97
CA ASN A 148 1.16 18.65 7.98
C ASN A 148 -0.06 17.95 7.36
N VAL A 149 -1.25 18.17 7.93
CA VAL A 149 -2.49 17.52 7.46
C VAL A 149 -2.83 17.86 6.01
N PRO A 150 -2.76 19.13 5.58
CA PRO A 150 -2.93 19.49 4.17
C PRO A 150 -1.93 18.81 3.24
N PHE A 151 -0.65 18.73 3.63
CA PHE A 151 0.39 18.06 2.84
C PHE A 151 0.11 16.56 2.70
N ILE A 152 -0.27 15.89 3.80
CA ILE A 152 -0.74 14.49 3.77
C ILE A 152 -1.88 14.33 2.78
N GLY A 153 -2.89 15.21 2.86
CA GLY A 153 -4.04 15.20 1.96
C GLY A 153 -3.66 15.38 0.50
N ALA A 154 -2.73 16.30 0.20
CA ALA A 154 -2.22 16.54 -1.14
C ALA A 154 -1.58 15.29 -1.76
N VAL A 155 -0.67 14.64 -1.01
CA VAL A 155 0.02 13.43 -1.46
C VAL A 155 -0.97 12.27 -1.64
N MET A 156 -1.91 12.08 -0.71
CA MET A 156 -2.94 11.03 -0.81
C MET A 156 -3.89 11.22 -2.01
N LEU A 157 -4.23 12.46 -2.33
CA LEU A 157 -5.03 12.76 -3.54
C LEU A 157 -4.25 12.42 -4.81
N CYS A 158 -2.96 12.75 -4.86
CA CYS A 158 -2.11 12.34 -5.98
C CYS A 158 -2.03 10.81 -6.09
N LEU A 159 -1.85 10.09 -5.00
CA LEU A 159 -1.86 8.62 -4.98
C LEU A 159 -3.17 8.02 -5.48
N LYS A 160 -4.30 8.67 -5.17
CA LYS A 160 -5.63 8.19 -5.56
C LYS A 160 -5.94 8.41 -7.04
N TYR A 161 -5.53 9.55 -7.60
CA TYR A 161 -5.99 10.00 -8.92
C TYR A 161 -4.92 10.00 -10.01
N CYS A 162 -3.63 10.03 -9.66
CA CYS A 162 -2.56 9.96 -10.66
C CYS A 162 -2.42 8.50 -11.15
N LYS A 163 -2.41 8.31 -12.48
CA LYS A 163 -2.19 6.98 -13.08
C LYS A 163 -0.80 6.43 -12.73
N ASN A 164 0.23 7.27 -12.84
CA ASN A 164 1.63 6.94 -12.52
C ASN A 164 2.18 7.96 -11.52
N PHE A 165 1.79 7.84 -10.24
CA PHE A 165 2.18 8.79 -9.20
C PHE A 165 3.70 9.08 -9.18
N GLU A 166 4.53 8.03 -9.19
CA GLU A 166 5.98 8.16 -9.08
C GLU A 166 6.61 8.95 -10.22
N GLU A 167 6.19 8.68 -11.45
CA GLU A 167 6.69 9.40 -12.62
C GLU A 167 6.27 10.86 -12.56
N GLU A 168 4.99 11.11 -12.26
CA GLU A 168 4.39 12.45 -12.20
C GLU A 168 5.00 13.32 -11.10
N ILE A 169 5.45 12.73 -9.97
CA ILE A 169 6.06 13.49 -8.87
C ILE A 169 7.58 13.45 -8.81
N SER A 170 8.24 12.65 -9.67
CA SER A 170 9.71 12.49 -9.63
C SER A 170 10.46 13.78 -9.95
N SER A 171 11.46 14.11 -9.14
CA SER A 171 12.48 15.12 -9.41
C SER A 171 13.68 14.94 -8.48
N ASN A 172 14.74 15.72 -8.72
CA ASN A 172 16.00 15.71 -7.98
C ASN A 172 16.11 16.85 -6.96
N ASN A 173 15.06 17.66 -6.77
CA ASN A 173 15.02 18.70 -5.74
C ASN A 173 13.60 18.89 -5.17
N SER A 174 13.54 19.42 -3.94
CA SER A 174 12.29 19.57 -3.19
C SER A 174 11.27 20.49 -3.86
N LYS A 175 11.73 21.59 -4.47
CA LYS A 175 10.85 22.60 -5.07
C LYS A 175 10.08 22.03 -6.26
N ASP A 176 10.76 21.29 -7.11
CA ASP A 176 10.15 20.65 -8.28
C ASP A 176 9.19 19.53 -7.86
N ILE A 177 9.51 18.76 -6.82
CA ILE A 177 8.57 17.76 -6.28
C ILE A 177 7.27 18.44 -5.82
N LEU A 178 7.37 19.53 -5.06
CA LEU A 178 6.20 20.28 -4.59
C LEU A 178 5.40 20.89 -5.76
N LEU A 179 6.10 21.39 -6.78
CA LEU A 179 5.48 21.90 -8.01
C LEU A 179 4.75 20.78 -8.76
N ASN A 180 5.37 19.62 -8.89
CA ASN A 180 4.78 18.45 -9.55
C ASN A 180 3.53 17.97 -8.81
N ILE A 181 3.54 17.95 -7.48
CA ILE A 181 2.34 17.65 -6.68
C ILE A 181 1.22 18.67 -6.97
N LYS A 182 1.52 19.97 -7.03
CA LYS A 182 0.55 21.01 -7.39
C LYS A 182 -0.04 20.77 -8.79
N ASN A 183 0.82 20.46 -9.76
CA ASN A 183 0.43 20.23 -11.15
C ASN A 183 -0.44 18.97 -11.29
N ALA A 184 -0.08 17.89 -10.60
CA ALA A 184 -0.86 16.66 -10.55
C ALA A 184 -2.27 16.91 -9.97
N ILE A 185 -2.36 17.64 -8.85
CA ILE A 185 -3.66 18.04 -8.28
C ILE A 185 -4.48 18.87 -9.27
N ASN A 186 -3.84 19.78 -10.01
CA ASN A 186 -4.51 20.59 -11.03
C ASN A 186 -5.08 19.76 -12.17
N LYS A 187 -4.31 18.77 -12.63
CA LYS A 187 -4.62 17.89 -13.75
C LYS A 187 -5.72 16.89 -13.42
N TYR A 188 -5.71 16.30 -12.22
CA TYR A 188 -6.53 15.13 -11.89
C TYR A 188 -7.74 15.41 -10.99
N ILE A 189 -7.80 16.56 -10.31
CA ILE A 189 -8.95 16.92 -9.47
C ILE A 189 -9.83 17.93 -10.20
N GLU A 190 -11.05 17.51 -10.53
CA GLU A 190 -12.07 18.36 -11.13
C GLU A 190 -12.50 19.50 -10.20
N ASP A 191 -12.80 20.66 -10.80
CA ASP A 191 -13.24 21.86 -10.09
C ASP A 191 -14.73 21.80 -9.68
N THR A 192 -15.44 20.73 -10.08
CA THR A 192 -16.86 20.52 -9.81
C THR A 192 -17.08 19.37 -8.82
N PRO A 193 -17.90 19.56 -7.76
CA PRO A 193 -18.59 20.80 -7.36
C PRO A 193 -17.67 21.87 -6.72
N LYS A 194 -18.18 23.10 -6.52
CA LYS A 194 -17.42 24.29 -6.03
C LYS A 194 -16.57 24.04 -4.78
N ASN A 195 -17.02 23.15 -3.90
CA ASN A 195 -16.29 22.71 -2.71
C ASN A 195 -14.97 21.96 -3.02
N LYS A 196 -14.88 21.21 -4.13
CA LYS A 196 -13.62 20.62 -4.60
C LYS A 196 -12.65 21.69 -5.08
N LYS A 197 -13.12 22.68 -5.86
CA LYS A 197 -12.32 23.83 -6.29
C LYS A 197 -11.71 24.60 -5.12
N LEU A 198 -12.50 24.87 -4.08
CA LEU A 198 -12.00 25.54 -2.87
C LEU A 198 -10.91 24.74 -2.16
N LYS A 199 -11.10 23.42 -1.98
CA LYS A 199 -10.08 22.53 -1.39
C LYS A 199 -8.81 22.48 -2.24
N LYS A 200 -8.95 22.44 -3.56
CA LYS A 200 -7.84 22.44 -4.52
C LYS A 200 -6.98 23.70 -4.39
N GLU A 201 -7.60 24.88 -4.34
CA GLU A 201 -6.88 26.14 -4.15
C GLU A 201 -6.22 26.24 -2.76
N GLN A 202 -6.89 25.78 -1.70
CA GLN A 202 -6.29 25.73 -0.36
C GLN A 202 -5.03 24.86 -0.32
N ILE A 203 -5.05 23.69 -0.96
CA ILE A 203 -3.87 22.82 -1.04
C ILE A 203 -2.73 23.51 -1.79
N LYS A 204 -3.00 24.23 -2.89
CA LYS A 204 -1.97 24.95 -3.66
C LYS A 204 -1.30 26.07 -2.84
N ILE A 205 -2.09 26.81 -2.06
CA ILE A 205 -1.57 27.83 -1.16
C ILE A 205 -0.62 27.18 -0.15
N ILE A 206 -1.07 26.08 0.48
CA ILE A 206 -0.29 25.42 1.54
C ILE A 206 1.00 24.82 0.98
N LEU A 207 0.97 24.21 -0.20
CA LEU A 207 2.18 23.73 -0.88
C LEU A 207 3.14 24.86 -1.31
N SER A 208 2.75 26.13 -1.14
CA SER A 208 3.59 27.31 -1.38
C SER A 208 4.10 27.95 -0.09
N GLU A 209 3.76 27.40 1.07
CA GLU A 209 4.20 27.90 2.38
C GLU A 209 5.70 27.70 2.59
N GLN A 210 6.31 28.64 3.33
CA GLN A 210 7.77 28.69 3.54
C GLN A 210 8.32 27.38 4.13
N SER A 211 7.71 26.90 5.22
CA SER A 211 8.18 25.67 5.90
C SER A 211 8.15 24.39 5.03
N LEU A 212 7.34 24.36 3.97
CA LEU A 212 7.37 23.27 2.99
C LEU A 212 8.41 23.52 1.90
N ASN A 213 8.59 24.76 1.44
CA ASN A 213 9.59 25.08 0.42
C ASN A 213 11.05 25.00 0.91
N GLU A 214 11.27 25.05 2.23
CA GLU A 214 12.58 24.94 2.86
C GLU A 214 12.96 23.52 3.26
N ILE A 215 12.09 22.53 3.01
CA ILE A 215 12.35 21.14 3.37
C ILE A 215 13.52 20.56 2.56
N ASP A 216 14.40 19.83 3.24
CA ASP A 216 15.45 19.04 2.58
C ASP A 216 14.84 17.95 1.68
N TYR A 217 15.52 17.66 0.58
CA TYR A 217 15.10 16.67 -0.40
C TYR A 217 14.84 15.29 0.23
N ASN A 218 15.75 14.82 1.08
CA ASN A 218 15.64 13.49 1.68
C ASN A 218 14.47 13.40 2.65
N HIS A 219 14.26 14.46 3.43
CA HIS A 219 13.10 14.55 4.32
C HIS A 219 11.79 14.56 3.53
N LEU A 220 11.70 15.31 2.43
CA LEU A 220 10.51 15.35 1.59
C LEU A 220 10.18 13.98 0.99
N ILE A 221 11.18 13.30 0.43
CA ILE A 221 11.02 11.97 -0.14
C ILE A 221 10.59 10.96 0.94
N SER A 222 11.19 11.03 2.14
CA SER A 222 10.79 10.16 3.25
C SER A 222 9.33 10.39 3.64
N LEU A 223 8.90 11.65 3.81
CA LEU A 223 7.51 11.98 4.13
C LEU A 223 6.55 11.44 3.07
N ILE A 224 6.86 11.64 1.78
CA ILE A 224 6.03 11.13 0.69
C ILE A 224 5.94 9.60 0.74
N SER A 225 7.06 8.91 0.93
CA SER A 225 7.13 7.45 1.05
C SER A 225 6.31 6.92 2.23
N ASP A 226 6.39 7.58 3.38
CA ASP A 226 5.61 7.22 4.57
C ASP A 226 4.11 7.44 4.35
N ILE A 227 3.72 8.57 3.75
CA ILE A 227 2.32 8.84 3.40
C ILE A 227 1.81 7.81 2.39
N SER A 228 2.59 7.42 1.38
CA SER A 228 2.23 6.35 0.44
C SER A 228 2.02 5.01 1.15
N SER A 229 2.88 4.67 2.10
CA SER A 229 2.77 3.44 2.88
C SER A 229 1.50 3.44 3.74
N ILE A 230 1.17 4.57 4.36
CA ILE A 230 -0.04 4.76 5.15
C ILE A 230 -1.29 4.70 4.27
N TYR A 231 -1.28 5.35 3.10
CA TYR A 231 -2.39 5.30 2.16
C TYR A 231 -2.68 3.88 1.69
N ASN A 232 -1.64 3.12 1.31
CA ASN A 232 -1.79 1.74 0.89
C ASN A 232 -2.32 0.88 2.04
N PHE A 233 -1.81 1.06 3.25
CA PHE A 233 -2.31 0.36 4.43
C PHE A 233 -3.81 0.62 4.67
N ILE A 234 -4.23 1.89 4.68
CA ILE A 234 -5.63 2.27 4.92
C ILE A 234 -6.58 1.71 3.85
N ASN A 235 -6.15 1.66 2.58
CA ASN A 235 -6.99 1.18 1.49
C ASN A 235 -6.95 -0.36 1.30
N VAL A 236 -5.98 -1.05 1.89
CA VAL A 236 -5.87 -2.52 1.84
C VAL A 236 -6.71 -3.19 2.94
N GLU A 237 -6.91 -2.55 4.09
CA GLU A 237 -7.69 -3.13 5.18
C GLU A 237 -9.19 -3.27 4.88
N ASP A 238 -9.80 -4.32 5.42
CA ASP A 238 -11.18 -4.77 5.13
C ASP A 238 -12.30 -3.88 5.72
N GLN A 239 -11.97 -2.71 6.26
CA GLN A 239 -12.97 -1.76 6.78
C GLN A 239 -13.09 -0.54 5.88
N ILE A 240 -14.27 0.08 5.92
CA ILE A 240 -14.62 1.30 5.20
C ILE A 240 -13.49 2.32 5.43
N GLY A 241 -12.61 2.53 4.46
CA GLY A 241 -11.35 3.30 4.63
C GLY A 241 -11.52 4.72 5.19
N HIS A 242 -12.75 5.24 5.22
CA HIS A 242 -13.13 6.46 5.92
C HIS A 242 -12.91 6.38 7.45
N ASP A 243 -13.24 5.28 8.11
CA ASP A 243 -13.11 5.17 9.58
C ASP A 243 -11.64 5.04 10.00
N THR A 244 -10.85 4.29 9.23
CA THR A 244 -9.41 4.13 9.44
C THR A 244 -8.66 5.44 9.22
N MET A 245 -8.98 6.19 8.16
CA MET A 245 -8.37 7.51 7.90
C MET A 245 -8.71 8.53 8.99
N ASN A 246 -9.97 8.56 9.43
CA ASN A 246 -10.40 9.44 10.52
C ASN A 246 -9.70 9.08 11.84
N GLY A 247 -9.56 7.78 12.12
CA GLY A 247 -8.78 7.27 13.25
C GLY A 247 -7.32 7.72 13.17
N PHE A 248 -6.69 7.56 12.00
CA PHE A 248 -5.32 8.01 11.76
C PHE A 248 -5.14 9.51 11.99
N LEU A 249 -5.95 10.36 11.36
CA LEU A 249 -5.84 11.81 11.52
C LEU A 249 -6.11 12.25 12.96
N LYS A 250 -7.01 11.58 13.68
CA LYS A 250 -7.30 11.85 15.10
C LYS A 250 -6.09 11.55 15.99
N VAL A 251 -5.39 10.43 15.75
CA VAL A 251 -4.18 10.08 16.51
C VAL A 251 -3.01 10.98 16.10
N PHE A 252 -2.84 11.22 14.80
CA PHE A 252 -1.77 12.09 14.27
C PHE A 252 -1.83 13.50 14.86
N ARG A 253 -3.03 14.11 14.96
CA ARG A 253 -3.20 15.46 15.54
C ARG A 253 -2.89 15.54 17.04
N LYS A 254 -2.84 14.41 17.75
CA LYS A 254 -2.47 14.38 19.19
C LYS A 254 -0.95 14.41 19.38
N TRP A 255 -0.20 13.90 18.40
CA TRP A 255 1.26 13.97 18.34
C TRP A 255 1.72 15.30 17.71
#